data_AF-A0A9D8PUW6-F1
#
_entry.id   AF-A0A9D8PUW6-F1
#
_cell.length_a   1.000
_cell.length_b   1.000
_cell.length_c   1.000
_cell.angle_alpha   90.00
_cell.angle_beta   90.00
_cell.angle_gamma   90.00
#
_symmetry.space_group_name_H-M   'P 1'
#
loop_
_entity.id
_entity.type
_entity.pdbx_description
1 polymer ?
#
loop_
_entity_poly.entity_id
_entity_poly.type
_entity_poly.pdbx_seq_one_letter_code
_entity_poly.pdbx_strand_id
1 'polypeptide(L)'
;VHRRLEELQMRAPGHNQGPRLLAFGADASGEVPLPLQADPPRTGGGLRVLPFVLTGSDGTLLAETRDALEEVLLANGMAQADTALLAQDAFGAQVEHARYFTVNDLAAMMAMQYDNQGLAGLWPLLETAMFSPQREQWLDAAPEPLLRYTGSEVRMALFDPAGWCAHYAHDRNDCDRLQRVYEQYLMRQRQMAAVLEAHGLDVLYVHVEAGQDAREVMAH
;
A
#
# COMPACT_ATOMS: atom_id res chain seq x y z
N VAL A 1 5.04 -7.53 -1.49
CA VAL A 1 6.11 -8.56 -1.48
C VAL A 1 5.79 -9.75 -0.58
N HIS A 2 5.34 -9.56 0.68
CA HIS A 2 5.00 -10.68 1.58
C HIS A 2 4.03 -11.71 0.96
N ARG A 3 2.94 -11.27 0.32
CA ARG A 3 2.02 -12.15 -0.44
C ARG A 3 2.74 -13.00 -1.51
N ARG A 4 3.71 -12.42 -2.21
CA ARG A 4 4.50 -13.14 -3.23
C ARG A 4 5.43 -14.20 -2.61
N LEU A 5 6.00 -13.92 -1.43
CA LEU A 5 6.79 -14.90 -0.69
C LEU A 5 5.91 -16.08 -0.23
N GLU A 6 4.68 -15.81 0.21
CA GLU A 6 3.71 -16.86 0.56
C GLU A 6 3.31 -17.70 -0.66
N GLU A 7 3.00 -17.06 -1.79
CA GLU A 7 2.72 -17.74 -3.07
C GLU A 7 3.86 -18.66 -3.52
N LEU A 8 5.11 -18.20 -3.40
CA LEU A 8 6.29 -18.99 -3.71
C LEU A 8 6.52 -20.12 -2.71
N GLN A 9 6.30 -19.87 -1.42
CA GLN A 9 6.40 -20.86 -0.36
C GLN A 9 5.42 -22.03 -0.60
N MET A 10 4.19 -21.74 -1.02
CA MET A 10 3.15 -22.75 -1.33
C MET A 10 3.48 -23.61 -2.56
N ARG A 11 4.44 -23.17 -3.39
CA ARG A 11 4.92 -23.90 -4.58
C ARG A 11 6.25 -24.60 -4.31
N ALA A 12 6.91 -24.33 -3.19
CA ALA A 12 8.27 -24.81 -2.91
C ALA A 12 8.28 -26.28 -2.45
N PRO A 13 9.10 -27.15 -3.07
CA PRO A 13 9.09 -28.60 -2.79
C PRO A 13 9.34 -28.92 -1.31
N GLY A 14 8.85 -30.08 -0.84
CA GLY A 14 9.10 -30.56 0.53
C GLY A 14 8.13 -30.08 1.61
N HIS A 15 6.91 -29.68 1.25
CA HIS A 15 5.91 -29.08 2.16
C HIS A 15 5.65 -29.88 3.46
N ASN A 16 5.88 -31.20 3.45
CA ASN A 16 5.63 -32.10 4.58
C ASN A 16 6.90 -32.55 5.32
N GLN A 17 8.02 -31.85 5.13
CA GLN A 17 9.32 -32.21 5.74
C GLN A 17 9.61 -31.47 7.06
N GLY A 18 8.61 -30.79 7.63
CA GLY A 18 8.74 -30.05 8.88
C GLY A 18 9.22 -28.60 8.70
N PRO A 19 9.67 -27.93 9.78
CA PRO A 19 10.13 -26.55 9.75
C PRO A 19 11.32 -26.36 8.81
N ARG A 20 11.31 -25.27 8.04
CA ARG A 20 12.33 -25.00 7.02
C ARG A 20 12.49 -23.51 6.77
N LEU A 21 13.70 -23.12 6.38
CA LEU A 21 14.01 -21.80 5.84
C LEU A 21 14.03 -21.89 4.32
N LEU A 22 13.26 -21.03 3.66
CA LEU A 22 13.29 -20.85 2.22
C LEU A 22 13.86 -19.46 1.92
N ALA A 23 14.87 -19.40 1.05
CA ALA A 23 15.42 -18.16 0.56
C ALA A 23 15.19 -18.11 -0.96
N PHE A 24 14.66 -16.98 -1.43
CA PHE A 24 14.49 -16.71 -2.86
C PHE A 24 15.42 -15.56 -3.23
N GLY A 25 16.22 -15.77 -4.27
CA GLY A 25 17.21 -14.80 -4.71
C GLY A 25 17.64 -15.07 -6.14
N ALA A 26 18.61 -14.28 -6.59
CA ALA A 26 19.22 -14.49 -7.90
C ALA A 26 19.90 -15.87 -7.96
N ASP A 27 19.77 -16.53 -9.11
CA ASP A 27 20.53 -17.76 -9.38
C ASP A 27 22.01 -17.46 -9.70
N ALA A 28 22.77 -18.49 -10.07
CA ALA A 28 24.19 -18.34 -10.41
C ALA A 28 24.46 -17.42 -11.62
N SER A 29 23.45 -17.17 -12.46
CA SER A 29 23.52 -16.23 -13.59
C SER A 29 23.09 -14.81 -13.23
N GLY A 30 22.62 -14.59 -12.00
CA GLY A 30 22.08 -13.32 -11.54
C GLY A 30 20.57 -13.16 -11.78
N GLU A 31 19.87 -14.19 -12.27
CA GLU A 31 18.45 -14.09 -12.58
C GLU A 31 17.59 -14.25 -11.32
N VAL A 32 16.81 -13.22 -10.99
CA VAL A 32 15.84 -13.26 -9.89
C VAL A 32 14.54 -13.90 -10.39
N PRO A 33 13.92 -14.84 -9.65
CA PRO A 33 12.68 -15.49 -10.10
C PRO A 33 11.49 -14.52 -10.08
N LEU A 34 10.58 -14.68 -11.05
CA LEU A 34 9.26 -14.07 -10.94
C LEU A 34 8.49 -14.66 -9.74
N PRO A 35 7.65 -13.87 -9.04
CA PRO A 35 7.34 -12.45 -9.28
C PRO A 35 8.20 -11.50 -8.40
N LEU A 36 9.43 -11.88 -8.05
CA LEU A 36 10.33 -11.06 -7.22
C LEU A 36 11.22 -10.11 -8.05
N GLN A 37 11.22 -10.24 -9.38
CA GLN A 37 11.91 -9.30 -10.26
C GLN A 37 11.39 -7.88 -10.03
N ALA A 38 12.31 -6.95 -9.82
CA ALA A 38 11.98 -5.54 -9.64
C ALA A 38 11.47 -4.93 -10.97
N ASP A 39 10.48 -4.06 -10.87
CA ASP A 39 9.95 -3.32 -12.02
C ASP A 39 11.00 -2.28 -12.50
N PRO A 40 11.56 -2.41 -13.72
CA PRO A 40 12.66 -1.56 -14.17
C PRO A 40 12.43 -0.03 -14.08
N PRO A 41 11.23 0.49 -14.39
CA PRO A 41 10.90 1.91 -14.20
C PRO A 41 10.92 2.39 -12.74
N ARG A 42 10.92 1.48 -11.75
CA ARG A 42 10.88 1.79 -10.32
C ARG A 42 12.22 1.64 -9.61
N THR A 43 13.31 1.52 -10.37
CA THR A 43 14.67 1.48 -9.83
C THR A 43 15.05 2.82 -9.19
N GLY A 44 15.99 2.80 -8.23
CA GLY A 44 16.56 4.03 -7.64
C GLY A 44 16.01 4.46 -6.29
N GLY A 45 15.07 3.73 -5.68
CA GLY A 45 14.61 4.01 -4.32
C GLY A 45 15.77 3.93 -3.30
N GLY A 46 15.81 4.85 -2.33
CA GLY A 46 16.86 4.87 -1.28
C GLY A 46 16.67 3.82 -0.19
N LEU A 47 15.44 3.33 0.01
CA LEU A 47 15.14 2.26 0.95
C LEU A 47 15.24 0.89 0.26
N ARG A 48 16.04 0.00 0.84
CA ARG A 48 16.12 -1.42 0.48
C ARG A 48 15.52 -2.23 1.62
N VAL A 49 14.59 -3.12 1.31
CA VAL A 49 13.94 -3.99 2.28
C VAL A 49 14.29 -5.44 1.97
N LEU A 50 14.60 -6.22 3.01
CA LEU A 50 14.70 -7.67 2.93
C LEU A 50 13.48 -8.26 3.67
N PRO A 51 12.37 -8.51 2.96
CA PRO A 51 11.17 -9.04 3.60
C PRO A 51 11.36 -10.51 3.95
N PHE A 52 10.83 -10.92 5.10
CA PHE A 52 10.70 -12.31 5.49
C PHE A 52 9.26 -12.59 5.94
N VAL A 53 8.83 -13.83 5.79
CA VAL A 53 7.50 -14.28 6.23
C VAL A 53 7.68 -15.52 7.08
N LEU A 54 7.10 -15.50 8.28
CA LEU A 54 6.98 -16.67 9.13
C LEU A 54 5.59 -17.26 8.91
N THR A 55 5.52 -18.55 8.61
CA THR A 55 4.28 -19.26 8.28
C THR A 55 4.09 -20.45 9.21
N GLY A 56 2.83 -20.84 9.43
CA GLY A 56 2.45 -21.92 10.33
C GLY A 56 0.98 -22.31 10.14
N SER A 57 0.57 -23.47 10.67
CA SER A 57 -0.82 -23.93 10.59
C SER A 57 -1.69 -23.52 11.77
N ASP A 58 -1.08 -23.17 12.91
CA ASP A 58 -1.79 -22.74 14.11
C ASP A 58 -1.99 -21.22 14.09
N GLY A 59 -3.23 -20.80 13.87
CA GLY A 59 -3.59 -19.38 13.77
C GLY A 59 -3.41 -18.60 15.08
N THR A 60 -3.60 -19.24 16.23
CA THR A 60 -3.41 -18.59 17.53
C THR A 60 -1.94 -18.32 17.77
N LEU A 61 -1.10 -19.35 17.58
CA LEU A 61 0.35 -19.22 17.73
C LEU A 61 0.93 -18.20 16.74
N LEU A 62 0.41 -18.15 15.51
CA LEU A 62 0.82 -17.15 14.53
C LEU A 62 0.47 -15.72 14.98
N ALA A 63 -0.70 -15.50 15.56
CA ALA A 63 -1.09 -14.19 16.08
C ALA A 63 -0.20 -13.75 17.24
N GLU A 64 0.07 -14.65 18.19
CA GLU A 64 1.00 -14.40 19.30
C GLU A 64 2.43 -14.11 18.80
N THR A 65 2.89 -14.87 17.80
CA THR A 65 4.22 -14.69 17.21
C THR A 65 4.32 -13.35 16.48
N ARG A 66 3.27 -12.94 15.76
CA ARG A 66 3.20 -11.63 15.10
C ARG A 66 3.37 -10.51 16.12
N ASP A 67 2.61 -10.55 17.21
CA ASP A 67 2.62 -9.50 18.22
C ASP A 67 4.00 -9.44 18.93
N ALA A 68 4.58 -10.60 19.24
CA ALA A 68 5.93 -10.68 19.80
C ALA A 68 7.01 -10.16 18.84
N LEU A 69 6.89 -10.40 17.53
CA LEU A 69 7.84 -9.88 16.54
C LEU A 69 7.80 -8.36 16.47
N GLU A 70 6.63 -7.74 16.50
CA GLU A 70 6.49 -6.28 16.54
C GLU A 70 7.23 -5.70 17.77
N GLU A 71 7.04 -6.30 18.95
CA GLU A 71 7.72 -5.87 20.18
C GLU A 71 9.24 -6.04 20.10
N VAL A 72 9.72 -7.21 19.66
CA VAL A 72 11.16 -7.52 19.58
C VAL A 72 11.87 -6.67 18.53
N LEU A 73 11.27 -6.48 17.34
CA LEU A 73 11.86 -5.67 16.29
C LEU A 73 11.93 -4.19 16.70
N LEU A 74 10.88 -3.68 17.33
CA LEU A 74 10.84 -2.31 17.86
C LEU A 74 11.95 -2.09 18.91
N ALA A 75 12.11 -3.05 19.83
CA ALA A 75 13.13 -2.97 20.88
C ALA A 75 14.56 -3.05 20.32
N ASN A 76 14.78 -3.87 19.29
CA ASN A 76 16.10 -4.01 18.68
C ASN A 76 16.49 -2.77 17.87
N GLY A 77 15.59 -2.26 17.03
CA GLY A 77 15.78 -1.04 16.23
C GLY A 77 16.90 -1.13 15.18
N MET A 78 18.16 -1.05 15.61
CA MET A 78 19.34 -1.15 14.73
C MET A 78 19.79 -2.59 14.56
N ALA A 79 20.12 -2.97 13.33
CA ALA A 79 20.86 -4.21 13.11
C ALA A 79 22.30 -4.05 13.63
N GLN A 80 22.90 -5.16 14.06
CA GLN A 80 24.29 -5.17 14.50
C GLN A 80 25.23 -4.90 13.33
N ALA A 81 26.43 -4.39 13.62
CA ALA A 81 27.44 -4.05 12.61
C ALA A 81 27.78 -5.24 11.71
N ASP A 82 27.92 -6.44 12.28
CA ASP A 82 28.21 -7.66 11.53
C ASP A 82 27.08 -8.02 10.54
N THR A 83 25.82 -7.81 10.94
CA THR A 83 24.66 -7.99 10.05
C THR A 83 24.68 -6.97 8.90
N ALA A 84 25.01 -5.72 9.20
CA ALA A 84 25.10 -4.66 8.19
C ALA A 84 26.24 -4.91 7.18
N LEU A 85 27.41 -5.34 7.67
CA LEU A 85 28.55 -5.71 6.83
C LEU A 85 28.22 -6.91 5.94
N LEU A 86 27.64 -7.96 6.51
CA LEU A 86 27.20 -9.13 5.75
C LEU A 86 26.18 -8.75 4.66
N ALA A 87 25.22 -7.89 4.98
CA ALA A 87 24.23 -7.41 4.02
C ALA A 87 24.87 -6.59 2.89
N GLN A 88 25.84 -5.73 3.21
CA GLN A 88 26.56 -4.96 2.21
C GLN A 88 27.33 -5.86 1.24
N ASP A 89 28.06 -6.85 1.76
CA ASP A 89 28.81 -7.80 0.94
C ASP A 89 27.88 -8.69 0.11
N ALA A 90 26.80 -9.21 0.71
CA ALA A 90 25.87 -10.12 0.06
C ALA A 90 25.01 -9.43 -1.02
N PHE A 91 24.59 -8.19 -0.79
CA PHE A 91 23.74 -7.45 -1.73
C PHE A 91 24.51 -6.52 -2.67
N GLY A 92 25.82 -6.37 -2.48
CA GLY A 92 26.64 -5.42 -3.24
C GLY A 92 26.14 -3.98 -3.12
N ALA A 93 25.59 -3.63 -1.96
CA ALA A 93 24.94 -2.33 -1.72
C ALA A 93 25.64 -1.60 -0.57
N GLN A 94 25.87 -0.30 -0.74
CA GLN A 94 26.33 0.54 0.37
C GLN A 94 25.18 0.72 1.37
N VAL A 95 25.41 0.31 2.62
CA VAL A 95 24.43 0.39 3.70
C VAL A 95 24.88 1.47 4.69
N GLU A 96 24.21 2.62 4.68
CA GLU A 96 24.45 3.69 5.67
C GLU A 96 23.79 3.37 7.01
N HIS A 97 22.56 2.81 6.96
CA HIS A 97 21.76 2.47 8.12
C HIS A 97 21.06 1.13 7.92
N ALA A 98 21.35 0.16 8.79
CA ALA A 98 20.67 -1.13 8.83
C ALA A 98 19.72 -1.16 10.05
N ARG A 99 18.43 -1.36 9.81
CA ARG A 99 17.39 -1.32 10.85
C ARG A 99 16.45 -2.51 10.72
N TYR A 100 16.02 -3.02 11.87
CA TYR A 100 14.83 -3.84 11.96
C TYR A 100 13.62 -2.91 11.94
N PHE A 101 12.70 -3.17 11.03
CA PHE A 101 11.47 -2.40 10.90
C PHE A 101 10.30 -3.29 11.28
N THR A 102 9.46 -2.76 12.15
CA THR A 102 8.13 -3.31 12.36
C THR A 102 7.22 -2.98 11.18
N VAL A 103 6.08 -3.69 11.06
CA VAL A 103 5.03 -3.31 10.11
C VAL A 103 4.51 -1.91 10.44
N ASN A 104 4.43 -1.57 11.74
CA ASN A 104 4.03 -0.24 12.19
C ASN A 104 5.03 0.86 11.80
N ASP A 105 6.34 0.62 11.86
CA ASP A 105 7.35 1.58 11.41
C ASP A 105 7.24 1.84 9.90
N LEU A 106 7.09 0.76 9.12
CA LEU A 106 6.91 0.88 7.66
C LEU A 106 5.63 1.63 7.33
N ALA A 107 4.54 1.36 8.05
CA ALA A 107 3.27 2.06 7.89
C ALA A 107 3.43 3.56 8.21
N ALA A 108 4.04 3.90 9.34
CA ALA A 108 4.29 5.29 9.73
C ALA A 108 5.19 6.02 8.71
N MET A 109 6.25 5.38 8.23
CA MET A 109 7.10 5.93 7.18
C MET A 109 6.32 6.19 5.89
N MET A 110 5.50 5.22 5.45
CA MET A 110 4.67 5.37 4.26
C MET A 110 3.63 6.49 4.42
N ALA A 111 3.00 6.61 5.59
CA ALA A 111 2.09 7.71 5.91
C ALA A 111 2.78 9.07 5.75
N MET A 112 3.98 9.23 6.31
CA MET A 112 4.78 10.45 6.17
C MET A 112 5.19 10.72 4.72
N GLN A 113 5.54 9.67 3.96
CA GLN A 113 5.87 9.84 2.55
C GLN A 113 4.66 10.32 1.75
N TYR A 114 3.47 9.76 1.99
CA TYR A 114 2.26 10.22 1.32
C TYR A 114 1.88 11.63 1.73
N ASP A 115 2.03 11.99 3.00
CA ASP A 115 1.82 13.37 3.46
C ASP A 115 2.72 14.36 2.71
N ASN A 116 4.02 14.07 2.62
CA ASN A 116 4.97 14.90 1.87
C ASN A 116 4.65 15.01 0.37
N GLN A 117 3.87 14.07 -0.19
CA GLN A 117 3.41 14.09 -1.59
C GLN A 117 1.98 14.65 -1.73
N GLY A 118 1.39 15.19 -0.68
CA GLY A 118 0.03 15.73 -0.68
C GLY A 118 -1.05 14.67 -0.81
N LEU A 119 -0.79 13.45 -0.34
CA LEU A 119 -1.67 12.28 -0.35
C LEU A 119 -2.07 11.82 1.05
N ALA A 120 -1.89 12.65 2.08
CA ALA A 120 -2.25 12.34 3.47
C ALA A 120 -3.71 11.86 3.60
N GLY A 121 -4.64 12.48 2.86
CA GLY A 121 -6.07 12.11 2.88
C GLY A 121 -6.34 10.66 2.43
N LEU A 122 -5.46 10.05 1.64
CA LEU A 122 -5.61 8.66 1.19
C LEU A 122 -5.14 7.65 2.25
N TRP A 123 -4.25 8.06 3.17
CA TRP A 123 -3.64 7.14 4.13
C TRP A 123 -4.66 6.38 5.00
N PRO A 124 -5.70 7.01 5.58
CA PRO A 124 -6.68 6.28 6.39
C PRO A 124 -7.36 5.11 5.65
N LEU A 125 -7.58 5.24 4.34
CA LEU A 125 -8.13 4.15 3.51
C LEU A 125 -7.15 2.99 3.40
N LEU A 126 -5.88 3.29 3.06
CA LEU A 126 -4.82 2.29 2.94
C LEU A 126 -4.55 1.59 4.28
N GLU A 127 -4.48 2.35 5.36
CA GLU A 127 -4.29 1.85 6.73
C GLU A 127 -5.45 0.92 7.13
N THR A 128 -6.69 1.33 6.88
CA THR A 128 -7.86 0.49 7.14
C THR A 128 -7.79 -0.82 6.36
N ALA A 129 -7.42 -0.77 5.07
CA ALA A 129 -7.29 -1.97 4.26
C ALA A 129 -6.19 -2.93 4.74
N MET A 130 -5.12 -2.41 5.35
CA MET A 130 -4.02 -3.24 5.87
C MET A 130 -4.31 -3.84 7.25
N PHE A 131 -4.83 -3.03 8.17
CA PHE A 131 -4.92 -3.41 9.59
C PHE A 131 -6.32 -3.73 10.07
N SER A 132 -7.35 -3.35 9.32
CA SER A 132 -8.74 -3.57 9.69
C SER A 132 -9.64 -3.74 8.46
N PRO A 133 -9.34 -4.71 7.56
CA PRO A 133 -10.01 -4.81 6.26
C PRO A 133 -11.52 -5.04 6.32
N GLN A 134 -12.04 -5.45 7.49
CA GLN A 134 -13.47 -5.61 7.73
C GLN A 134 -14.18 -4.27 8.03
N ARG A 135 -13.43 -3.20 8.33
CA ARG A 135 -13.99 -1.87 8.57
C ARG A 135 -14.14 -1.12 7.27
N GLU A 136 -15.24 -0.37 7.18
CA GLU A 136 -15.45 0.62 6.14
C GLU A 136 -14.63 1.87 6.42
N GLN A 137 -14.16 2.52 5.36
CA GLN A 137 -13.51 3.83 5.45
C GLN A 137 -13.91 4.72 4.27
N TRP A 138 -14.11 6.01 4.55
CA TRP A 138 -14.42 7.02 3.53
C TRP A 138 -13.28 8.04 3.41
N LEU A 139 -13.06 8.54 2.20
CA LEU A 139 -12.41 9.82 1.96
C LEU A 139 -13.46 10.74 1.36
N ASP A 140 -13.93 11.68 2.17
CA ASP A 140 -14.93 12.66 1.80
C ASP A 140 -14.47 14.03 2.31
N ALA A 141 -13.52 14.61 1.60
CA ALA A 141 -12.91 15.88 1.95
C ALA A 141 -12.51 16.61 0.67
N ALA A 142 -13.14 17.76 0.40
CA ALA A 142 -12.75 18.60 -0.73
C ALA A 142 -11.26 19.03 -0.59
N PRO A 143 -10.47 19.05 -1.68
CA PRO A 143 -10.83 18.81 -3.08
C PRO A 143 -10.60 17.35 -3.54
N GLU A 144 -10.44 16.41 -2.62
CA GLU A 144 -10.15 15.00 -2.93
C GLU A 144 -11.37 14.28 -3.50
N PRO A 145 -11.17 13.32 -4.43
CA PRO A 145 -12.25 12.48 -4.91
C PRO A 145 -12.93 11.75 -3.76
N LEU A 146 -14.26 11.64 -3.84
CA LEU A 146 -15.04 10.85 -2.90
C LEU A 146 -14.72 9.36 -3.10
N LEU A 147 -14.12 8.77 -2.07
CA LEU A 147 -13.77 7.35 -2.05
C LEU A 147 -14.46 6.64 -0.90
N ARG A 148 -14.74 5.36 -1.12
CA ARG A 148 -15.26 4.44 -0.11
C ARG A 148 -14.54 3.10 -0.21
N TYR A 149 -13.89 2.68 0.85
CA TYR A 149 -13.35 1.34 0.99
C TYR A 149 -14.33 0.44 1.73
N THR A 150 -14.60 -0.73 1.17
CA THR A 150 -15.36 -1.80 1.82
C THR A 150 -14.81 -3.18 1.45
N GLY A 151 -14.31 -3.92 2.44
CA GLY A 151 -13.85 -5.30 2.27
C GLY A 151 -12.53 -5.40 1.48
N SER A 152 -12.59 -5.38 0.16
CA SER A 152 -11.40 -5.47 -0.71
C SER A 152 -11.41 -4.52 -1.90
N GLU A 153 -12.48 -3.72 -2.05
CA GLU A 153 -12.66 -2.81 -3.16
C GLU A 153 -12.73 -1.37 -2.65
N VAL A 154 -12.18 -0.44 -3.44
CA VAL A 154 -12.37 0.99 -3.26
C VAL A 154 -13.27 1.51 -4.36
N ARG A 155 -14.41 2.05 -3.98
CA ARG A 155 -15.30 2.76 -4.89
C ARG A 155 -14.84 4.20 -4.99
N MET A 156 -14.79 4.73 -6.21
CA MET A 156 -14.44 6.12 -6.51
C MET A 156 -15.58 6.77 -7.29
N ALA A 157 -16.12 7.87 -6.77
CA ALA A 157 -17.20 8.59 -7.43
C ALA A 157 -16.70 9.24 -8.74
N LEU A 158 -17.44 9.06 -9.82
CA LEU A 158 -17.31 9.78 -11.08
C LEU A 158 -18.46 10.75 -11.22
N PHE A 159 -18.17 12.02 -10.97
CA PHE A 159 -19.12 13.10 -11.21
C PHE A 159 -19.04 13.57 -12.67
N ASP A 160 -20.18 13.93 -13.26
CA ASP A 160 -20.16 14.88 -14.37
C ASP A 160 -19.82 16.30 -13.86
N PRO A 161 -19.43 17.26 -14.73
CA PRO A 161 -19.06 18.60 -14.28
C PRO A 161 -20.14 19.32 -13.45
N ALA A 162 -21.44 19.10 -13.75
CA ALA A 162 -22.53 19.74 -13.03
C ALA A 162 -22.75 19.11 -11.64
N GLY A 163 -22.66 17.79 -11.53
CA GLY A 163 -22.70 17.02 -10.29
C GLY A 163 -21.50 17.34 -9.39
N TRP A 164 -20.31 17.49 -9.98
CA TRP A 164 -19.09 17.86 -9.25
C TRP A 164 -19.22 19.26 -8.62
N CYS A 165 -19.71 20.24 -9.38
CA CYS A 165 -19.96 21.60 -8.87
C CYS A 165 -21.01 21.59 -7.75
N ALA A 166 -22.08 20.82 -7.91
CA ALA A 166 -23.15 20.71 -6.92
C ALA A 166 -22.65 20.05 -5.62
N HIS A 167 -21.86 18.97 -5.72
CA HIS A 167 -21.37 18.21 -4.57
C HIS A 167 -20.39 19.01 -3.71
N TYR A 168 -19.42 19.70 -4.31
CA TYR A 168 -18.44 20.50 -3.57
C TYR A 168 -18.86 21.96 -3.32
N ALA A 169 -20.12 22.31 -3.61
CA ALA A 169 -20.69 23.63 -3.38
C ALA A 169 -19.83 24.80 -3.93
N HIS A 170 -19.17 24.61 -5.08
CA HIS A 170 -18.45 25.69 -5.73
C HIS A 170 -19.44 26.72 -6.31
N ASP A 171 -19.10 28.00 -6.19
CA ASP A 171 -19.93 29.09 -6.71
C ASP A 171 -20.10 28.92 -8.23
N ARG A 172 -21.34 28.74 -8.69
CA ARG A 172 -21.66 28.37 -10.08
C ARG A 172 -21.26 29.43 -11.12
N ASN A 173 -20.88 30.62 -10.69
CA ASN A 173 -20.68 31.79 -11.55
C ASN A 173 -19.28 31.92 -12.17
N ASP A 174 -18.40 30.93 -12.02
CA ASP A 174 -17.02 31.01 -12.56
C ASP A 174 -16.68 29.80 -13.44
N CYS A 175 -17.50 29.54 -14.48
CA CYS A 175 -17.37 28.36 -15.36
C CYS A 175 -15.98 28.15 -15.98
N ASP A 176 -15.27 29.22 -16.38
CA ASP A 176 -13.90 29.13 -16.92
C ASP A 176 -12.85 28.81 -15.84
N ARG A 177 -13.13 29.16 -14.58
CA ARG A 177 -12.31 28.76 -13.43
C ARG A 177 -12.61 27.34 -12.99
N LEU A 178 -13.85 26.88 -13.13
CA LEU A 178 -14.29 25.53 -12.79
C LEU A 178 -13.71 24.46 -13.72
N GLN A 179 -13.47 24.75 -15.01
CA GLN A 179 -12.82 23.77 -15.90
C GLN A 179 -11.42 23.38 -15.39
N ARG A 180 -10.59 24.35 -15.01
CA ARG A 180 -9.25 24.07 -14.47
C ARG A 180 -9.28 23.31 -13.15
N VAL A 181 -10.24 23.63 -12.27
CA VAL A 181 -10.38 22.92 -10.99
C VAL A 181 -10.90 21.50 -11.20
N TYR A 182 -11.81 21.29 -12.16
CA TYR A 182 -12.28 19.97 -12.54
C TYR A 182 -11.17 19.14 -13.20
N GLU A 183 -10.34 19.72 -14.06
CA GLU A 183 -9.16 19.05 -14.61
C GLU A 183 -8.18 18.61 -13.52
N GLN A 184 -7.94 19.46 -12.51
CA GLN A 184 -7.15 19.11 -11.32
C GLN A 184 -7.80 17.96 -10.55
N TYR A 185 -9.12 17.98 -10.35
CA TYR A 185 -9.86 16.89 -9.73
C TYR A 185 -9.68 15.56 -10.48
N LEU A 186 -9.80 15.56 -11.81
CA LEU A 186 -9.56 14.37 -12.63
C LEU A 186 -8.10 13.89 -12.55
N MET A 187 -7.13 14.81 -12.44
CA MET A 187 -5.73 14.44 -12.17
C MET A 187 -5.57 13.76 -10.81
N ARG A 188 -6.23 14.28 -9.76
CA ARG A 188 -6.21 13.68 -8.42
C ARG A 188 -6.86 12.30 -8.39
N GLN A 189 -7.98 12.10 -9.09
CA GLN A 189 -8.58 10.77 -9.27
C GLN A 189 -7.60 9.76 -9.85
N ARG A 190 -6.92 10.12 -10.95
CA ARG A 190 -5.90 9.23 -11.56
C ARG A 190 -4.73 8.95 -10.64
N GLN A 191 -4.26 9.98 -9.92
CA GLN A 191 -3.15 9.84 -8.97
C GLN A 191 -3.52 8.88 -7.84
N MET A 192 -4.69 9.04 -7.23
CA MET A 192 -5.15 8.19 -6.13
C MET A 192 -5.44 6.77 -6.60
N ALA A 193 -6.08 6.60 -7.76
CA ALA A 193 -6.31 5.27 -8.34
C ALA A 193 -4.99 4.51 -8.54
N ALA A 194 -3.99 5.15 -9.13
CA ALA A 194 -2.68 4.54 -9.34
C ALA A 194 -1.98 4.13 -8.02
N VAL A 195 -2.17 4.90 -6.94
CA VAL A 195 -1.64 4.54 -5.61
C VAL A 195 -2.40 3.35 -5.03
N LEU A 196 -3.72 3.34 -5.09
CA LEU A 196 -4.56 2.24 -4.62
C LEU A 196 -4.21 0.92 -5.35
N GLU A 197 -4.12 0.97 -6.67
CA GLU A 197 -3.72 -0.17 -7.51
C GLU A 197 -2.31 -0.67 -7.18
N ALA A 198 -1.37 0.24 -6.87
CA ALA A 198 -0.02 -0.14 -6.43
C ALA A 198 -0.01 -0.86 -5.07
N HIS A 199 -1.01 -0.63 -4.22
CA HIS A 199 -1.27 -1.39 -3.00
C HIS A 199 -2.10 -2.66 -3.23
N GLY A 200 -2.52 -2.92 -4.47
CA GLY A 200 -3.34 -4.07 -4.84
C GLY A 200 -4.79 -3.95 -4.38
N LEU A 201 -5.31 -2.72 -4.30
CA LEU A 201 -6.72 -2.43 -4.08
C LEU A 201 -7.39 -2.11 -5.42
N ASP A 202 -8.42 -2.86 -5.75
CA ASP A 202 -9.20 -2.64 -6.96
C ASP A 202 -10.04 -1.37 -6.83
N VAL A 203 -10.09 -0.56 -7.90
CA VAL A 203 -10.85 0.69 -7.93
C VAL A 203 -12.07 0.53 -8.82
N LEU A 204 -13.27 0.60 -8.23
CA LEU A 204 -14.53 0.63 -8.95
C LEU A 204 -15.02 2.06 -9.13
N TYR A 205 -15.17 2.48 -10.38
CA TYR A 205 -15.69 3.79 -10.71
C TYR A 205 -17.23 3.81 -10.71
N VAL A 206 -17.83 4.70 -9.93
CA VAL A 206 -19.28 4.78 -9.76
C VAL A 206 -19.78 6.13 -10.25
N HIS A 207 -20.63 6.13 -11.29
CA HIS A 207 -21.21 7.37 -11.82
C HIS A 207 -22.21 7.98 -10.83
N VAL A 208 -22.04 9.27 -10.53
CA VAL A 208 -22.97 10.06 -9.70
C VAL A 208 -23.55 11.18 -10.55
N GLU A 209 -24.84 11.10 -10.81
CA GLU A 209 -25.58 12.09 -11.60
C GLU A 209 -25.93 13.34 -10.78
N ALA A 210 -26.13 14.46 -11.48
CA ALA A 210 -26.54 15.70 -10.84
C ALA A 210 -27.86 15.54 -10.05
N GLY A 211 -27.82 15.89 -8.76
CA GLY A 211 -28.98 15.82 -7.87
C GLY A 211 -29.09 14.53 -7.06
N GLN A 212 -28.21 13.55 -7.29
CA GLN A 212 -28.09 12.37 -6.42
C GLN A 212 -27.24 12.66 -5.18
N ASP A 213 -27.54 11.99 -4.07
CA ASP A 213 -26.63 11.94 -2.92
C ASP A 213 -25.49 10.97 -3.24
N ALA A 214 -24.28 11.52 -3.40
CA ALA A 214 -23.10 10.76 -3.75
C ALA A 214 -22.79 9.66 -2.72
N ARG A 215 -23.04 9.87 -1.43
CA ARG A 215 -22.80 8.84 -0.41
C ARG A 215 -23.79 7.70 -0.51
N GLU A 216 -25.06 7.98 -0.80
CA GLU A 216 -26.07 6.94 -1.00
C GLU A 216 -25.77 6.10 -2.24
N VAL A 217 -25.40 6.74 -3.36
CA VAL A 217 -25.01 6.02 -4.59
C VAL A 217 -23.79 5.13 -4.35
N MET A 218 -22.80 5.64 -3.62
CA MET A 218 -21.58 4.90 -3.28
C MET A 218 -21.82 3.79 -2.25
N ALA A 219 -22.95 3.83 -1.53
CA ALA A 219 -23.34 2.84 -0.52
C ALA A 219 -23.77 1.49 -1.12
N HIS A 220 -24.30 1.49 -2.36
CA HIS A 220 -24.92 0.35 -3.05
C HIS A 220 -24.02 -0.25 -4.13
#